data_AF-A0A836UEQ5-F1
#
_entry.id   AF-A0A836UEQ5-F1
#
_cell.length_a   1.000
_cell.length_b   1.000
_cell.length_c   1.000
_cell.angle_alpha   90.00
_cell.angle_beta   90.00
_cell.angle_gamma   90.00
#
_symmetry.space_group_name_H-M   'P 1'
#
loop_
_entity.id
_entity.type
_entity.pdbx_description
1 polymer ?
#
loop_
_entity_poly.entity_id
_entity_poly.type
_entity_poly.pdbx_seq_one_letter_code
_entity_poly.pdbx_strand_id
1 'polypeptide(L)'
;MLHRQLRNALEDIFGVPFISEALDNPQVAQNILYERPDEFKSTVRGFQRLNYQDEHASYAAGLERDLGIALICALLDSNTRELVSDLGLNYL
;
A
#
# COMPACT_ATOMS: atom_id res chain seq x y z
N MET A 1 16.41 2.62 8.76
CA MET A 1 16.10 1.35 9.49
C MET A 1 14.61 1.03 9.47
N LEU A 2 13.71 2.00 9.68
CA LEU A 2 12.24 1.80 9.63
C LEU A 2 11.74 1.15 8.33
N HIS A 3 12.22 1.61 7.16
CA HIS A 3 11.82 1.08 5.86
C HIS A 3 12.13 -0.41 5.67
N ARG A 4 13.18 -0.93 6.32
CA ARG A 4 13.56 -2.35 6.18
C ARG A 4 12.64 -3.27 6.99
N GLN A 5 12.25 -2.85 8.20
CA GLN A 5 11.33 -3.62 9.03
C GLN A 5 9.91 -3.59 8.43
N LEU A 6 9.46 -2.43 7.96
CA LEU A 6 8.17 -2.29 7.28
C LEU A 6 8.12 -3.13 6.01
N ARG A 7 9.19 -3.08 5.19
CA ARG A 7 9.28 -3.89 3.98
C ARG A 7 9.20 -5.38 4.28
N ASN A 8 9.96 -5.89 5.27
CA ASN A 8 9.90 -7.30 5.65
C ASN A 8 8.47 -7.72 6.08
N ALA A 9 7.80 -6.90 6.90
CA ALA A 9 6.44 -7.19 7.33
C ALA A 9 5.45 -7.23 6.15
N LEU A 10 5.60 -6.31 5.19
CA LEU A 10 4.78 -6.29 3.98
C LEU A 10 5.11 -7.46 3.05
N GLU A 11 6.37 -7.88 2.97
CA GLU A 11 6.78 -9.09 2.24
C GLU A 11 6.16 -10.35 2.84
N ASP A 12 5.99 -10.42 4.16
CA ASP A 12 5.30 -11.56 4.80
C ASP A 12 3.78 -11.55 4.57
N ILE A 13 3.18 -10.37 4.33
CA ILE A 13 1.73 -10.21 4.10
C ILE A 13 1.36 -10.40 2.62
N PHE A 14 2.08 -9.71 1.73
CA PHE A 14 1.78 -9.63 0.29
C PHE A 14 2.64 -10.59 -0.55
N GLY A 15 3.75 -11.08 0.00
CA GLY A 15 4.74 -11.87 -0.71
C GLY A 15 5.81 -11.00 -1.39
N VAL A 16 7.06 -11.48 -1.34
CA VAL A 16 8.22 -10.85 -1.99
C VAL A 16 7.99 -10.53 -3.48
N PRO A 17 7.41 -11.42 -4.31
CA PRO A 17 7.21 -11.12 -5.73
C PRO A 17 6.29 -9.92 -5.95
N PHE A 18 5.24 -9.80 -5.15
CA PHE A 18 4.26 -8.73 -5.27
C PHE A 18 4.83 -7.39 -4.81
N ILE A 19 5.62 -7.39 -3.74
CA ILE A 19 6.31 -6.18 -3.26
C ILE A 19 7.29 -5.67 -4.32
N SER A 20 8.08 -6.55 -4.93
CA SER A 20 9.01 -6.16 -6.00
C SER A 20 8.25 -5.57 -7.18
N GLU A 21 7.19 -6.23 -7.63
CA GLU A 21 6.37 -5.74 -8.73
C GLU A 21 5.74 -4.38 -8.44
N ALA A 22 5.19 -4.17 -7.23
CA ALA A 22 4.59 -2.90 -6.86
C ALA A 22 5.62 -1.75 -6.93
N LEU A 23 6.83 -1.98 -6.41
CA LEU A 23 7.91 -1.00 -6.44
C LEU A 23 8.43 -0.72 -7.87
N ASP A 24 8.33 -1.70 -8.77
CA ASP A 24 8.69 -1.53 -10.19
C ASP A 24 7.58 -0.81 -10.99
N ASN A 25 6.37 -0.66 -10.44
CA ASN A 25 5.21 -0.08 -11.11
C ASN A 25 4.58 1.12 -10.34
N PRO A 26 5.35 2.15 -9.96
CA PRO A 26 4.81 3.30 -9.23
C PRO A 26 3.76 4.10 -10.03
N GLN A 27 3.76 3.98 -11.37
CA GLN A 27 2.76 4.61 -12.22
C GLN A 27 1.34 4.09 -11.95
N VAL A 28 1.19 2.81 -11.60
CA VAL A 28 -0.10 2.21 -11.23
C VAL A 28 -0.62 2.85 -9.95
N ALA A 29 0.26 3.05 -8.96
CA ALA A 29 -0.09 3.73 -7.72
C ALA A 29 -0.56 5.16 -7.97
N GLN A 30 0.16 5.91 -8.80
CA GLN A 30 -0.23 7.28 -9.18
C GLN A 30 -1.60 7.30 -9.86
N ASN A 31 -1.84 6.41 -10.82
CA ASN A 31 -3.13 6.34 -11.51
C ASN A 31 -4.28 6.07 -10.53
N ILE A 32 -4.11 5.13 -9.59
CA ILE A 32 -5.11 4.84 -8.55
C ILE A 32 -5.36 6.06 -7.65
N LEU A 33 -4.30 6.77 -7.25
CA LEU A 33 -4.41 7.98 -6.42
C LEU A 33 -5.20 9.10 -7.12
N TYR A 34 -5.09 9.22 -8.45
CA TYR A 34 -5.80 10.23 -9.23
C TYR A 34 -7.22 9.80 -9.64
N GLU A 35 -7.37 8.57 -10.12
CA GLU A 35 -8.63 8.07 -10.71
C GLU A 35 -9.60 7.56 -9.65
N ARG A 36 -9.10 6.94 -8.58
CA ARG A 36 -9.90 6.27 -7.54
C ARG A 36 -9.45 6.65 -6.12
N PRO A 37 -9.32 7.95 -5.78
CA PRO A 37 -8.79 8.40 -4.49
C PRO A 37 -9.61 7.91 -3.29
N ASP A 38 -10.94 7.85 -3.40
CA ASP A 38 -11.81 7.43 -2.30
C ASP A 38 -11.68 5.93 -2.00
N GLU A 39 -11.54 5.11 -3.04
CA GLU A 39 -11.31 3.67 -2.91
C GLU A 39 -9.93 3.40 -2.31
N PHE A 40 -8.92 4.14 -2.76
CA PHE A 40 -7.60 4.09 -2.16
C PHE A 40 -7.61 4.47 -0.68
N LYS A 41 -8.30 5.57 -0.30
CA LYS A 41 -8.48 5.97 1.11
C LYS A 41 -9.18 4.89 1.93
N SER A 42 -10.20 4.25 1.36
CA SER A 42 -10.90 3.13 2.00
C SER A 42 -9.96 1.95 2.23
N THR A 43 -9.14 1.63 1.23
CA THR A 43 -8.13 0.57 1.30
C THR A 43 -7.10 0.82 2.39
N VAL A 44 -6.51 2.02 2.44
CA VAL A 44 -5.53 2.39 3.48
C VAL A 44 -6.16 2.30 4.87
N ARG A 45 -7.38 2.83 5.04
CA ARG A 45 -8.09 2.76 6.33
C ARG A 45 -8.47 1.33 6.71
N GLY A 46 -8.85 0.51 5.74
CA GLY A 46 -9.16 -0.90 5.94
C GLY A 46 -7.93 -1.65 6.44
N PHE A 47 -6.79 -1.46 5.76
CA PHE A 47 -5.52 -2.05 6.15
C PHE A 47 -5.06 -1.58 7.55
N GLN A 48 -5.14 -0.29 7.85
CA GLN A 48 -4.74 0.28 9.15
C GLN A 48 -5.61 -0.17 10.34
N ARG A 49 -6.84 -0.64 10.10
CA ARG A 49 -7.73 -1.11 11.17
C ARG A 49 -7.40 -2.51 11.67
N LEU A 50 -6.64 -3.29 10.90
CA LEU A 50 -6.28 -4.65 11.23
C LEU A 50 -5.15 -4.64 12.24
N ASN A 51 -5.15 -5.63 13.15
CA ASN A 51 -4.16 -5.70 14.22
C ASN A 51 -3.28 -6.94 14.11
N TYR A 52 -3.75 -7.97 13.38
CA TYR A 52 -3.05 -9.24 13.26
C TYR A 52 -2.57 -9.49 11.82
N GLN A 53 -1.39 -10.11 11.70
CA GLN A 53 -0.77 -10.41 10.40
C GLN A 53 -1.67 -11.28 9.50
N ASP A 54 -2.36 -12.26 10.08
CA ASP A 54 -3.29 -13.12 9.33
C ASP A 54 -4.50 -12.36 8.76
N GLU A 55 -4.96 -11.33 9.48
CA GLU A 55 -6.02 -10.44 8.99
C GLU A 55 -5.51 -9.60 7.83
N HIS A 56 -4.28 -9.04 7.95
CA HIS A 56 -3.66 -8.31 6.86
C HIS A 56 -3.45 -9.18 5.62
N ALA A 57 -3.01 -10.42 5.79
CA ALA A 57 -2.83 -11.37 4.68
C ALA A 57 -4.17 -11.70 4.01
N SER A 58 -5.22 -11.93 4.81
CA SER A 58 -6.56 -12.19 4.29
C SER A 58 -7.14 -10.97 3.55
N TYR A 59 -6.91 -9.77 4.07
CA TYR A 59 -7.31 -8.51 3.44
C TYR A 59 -6.55 -8.26 2.14
N ALA A 60 -5.24 -8.48 2.15
CA ALA A 60 -4.37 -8.39 0.98
C ALA A 60 -4.78 -9.38 -0.13
N ALA A 61 -5.18 -10.60 0.25
CA ALA A 61 -5.64 -11.61 -0.71
C ALA A 61 -6.98 -11.24 -1.39
N GLY A 62 -7.83 -10.45 -0.73
CA GLY A 62 -9.10 -9.95 -1.28
C GLY A 62 -9.00 -8.60 -2.00
N LEU A 63 -7.83 -7.98 -2.00
CA LEU A 63 -7.61 -6.66 -2.57
C LEU A 63 -7.47 -6.73 -4.10
N GLU A 64 -8.04 -5.75 -4.77
CA GLU A 64 -7.76 -5.54 -6.20
C GLU A 64 -6.26 -5.27 -6.37
N ARG A 65 -5.67 -5.87 -7.41
CA ARG A 65 -4.22 -5.84 -7.65
C ARG A 65 -3.66 -4.42 -7.63
N ASP A 66 -4.31 -3.49 -8.34
CA ASP A 66 -3.85 -2.11 -8.49
C ASP A 66 -3.94 -1.32 -7.18
N LEU A 67 -4.99 -1.59 -6.37
CA LEU A 67 -5.11 -1.02 -5.02
C LEU A 67 -4.03 -1.57 -4.08
N GLY A 68 -3.67 -2.85 -4.21
CA GLY A 68 -2.55 -3.45 -3.48
C GLY A 68 -1.20 -2.83 -3.85
N ILE A 69 -0.96 -2.62 -5.15
CA ILE A 69 0.23 -1.90 -5.64
C ILE A 69 0.27 -0.48 -5.08
N ALA A 70 -0.85 0.25 -5.17
CA ALA A 70 -0.95 1.61 -4.66
C ALA A 70 -0.66 1.69 -3.15
N LEU A 71 -1.18 0.74 -2.36
CA LEU A 71 -0.95 0.67 -0.92
C LEU A 71 0.53 0.44 -0.59
N ILE A 72 1.20 -0.47 -1.31
CA ILE A 72 2.63 -0.74 -1.11
C ILE A 72 3.47 0.48 -1.47
N CYS A 73 3.21 1.10 -2.61
CA CYS A 73 3.90 2.32 -3.03
C CYS A 73 3.69 3.44 -2.01
N ALA A 74 2.47 3.62 -1.49
CA ALA A 74 2.20 4.62 -0.45
C ALA A 74 3.01 4.40 0.84
N LEU A 75 3.32 3.14 1.18
CA LEU A 75 4.04 2.77 2.40
C LEU A 75 5.57 2.75 2.22
N LEU A 76 6.06 2.34 1.04
CA LEU A 76 7.47 2.06 0.79
C LEU A 76 8.14 3.02 -0.20
N ASP A 77 7.38 3.62 -1.13
CA ASP A 77 7.89 4.56 -2.13
C ASP A 77 7.74 6.01 -1.67
N SER A 78 8.83 6.76 -1.77
CA SER A 78 8.91 8.13 -1.22
C SER A 78 8.12 9.12 -2.07
N ASN A 79 8.11 8.94 -3.40
CA ASN A 79 7.40 9.82 -4.33
C ASN A 79 5.89 9.67 -4.19
N THR A 80 5.42 8.44 -4.02
CA THR A 80 4.00 8.13 -3.80
C THR A 80 3.52 8.67 -2.45
N ARG A 81 4.39 8.69 -1.42
CA ARG A 81 4.06 9.20 -0.09
C ARG A 81 3.79 10.71 -0.06
N GLU A 82 4.46 11.50 -0.89
CA GLU A 82 4.15 12.92 -1.08
C GLU A 82 2.73 13.10 -1.65
N LEU A 83 2.37 12.34 -2.69
CA LEU A 83 1.02 12.37 -3.28
C LEU A 83 -0.07 11.93 -2.31
N VAL A 84 0.23 10.96 -1.44
CA VAL A 84 -0.69 10.49 -0.40
C VAL A 84 -0.90 11.55 0.69
N SER A 85 0.13 12.34 0.99
CA SER A 85 0.04 13.47 1.93
C SER A 85 -0.90 14.55 1.40
N ASP A 86 -0.85 14.84 0.09
CA ASP A 86 -1.77 15.75 -0.61
C ASP A 86 -3.24 15.27 -0.56
N LEU A 87 -3.47 13.95 -0.49
CA LEU A 87 -4.80 13.37 -0.33
C LEU A 87 -5.36 13.47 1.10
N GLY A 88 -4.62 14.09 2.03
CA GLY A 88 -5.01 14.25 3.43
C GLY A 88 -4.81 12.99 4.27
N LEU A 89 -4.02 12.03 3.80
CA LEU A 89 -3.61 10.83 4.53
C LEU A 89 -2.27 11.04 5.27
N ASN A 90 -2.13 12.20 5.94
CA ASN A 90 -0.92 12.66 6.65
C ASN A 90 -0.49 11.79 7.86
N TYR A 91 -1.03 10.58 8.01
CA TYR A 91 -0.77 9.69 9.14
C TYR A 91 0.02 8.42 8.76
N LEU A 92 0.62 8.37 7.56
CA LEU A 92 1.58 7.34 7.16
C LEU A 92 3.02 7.78 7.39
#